data_AF-S7TXS5-F1
#
_entry.id   AF-S7TXS5-F1
#
_cell.length_a   1.000
_cell.length_b   1.000
_cell.length_c   1.000
_cell.angle_alpha   90.00
_cell.angle_beta   90.00
_cell.angle_gamma   90.00
#
_symmetry.space_group_name_H-M   'P 1'
#
loop_
_entity.id
_entity.type
_entity.pdbx_description
1 polymer ?
#
loop_
_entity_poly.entity_id
_entity_poly.type
_entity_poly.pdbx_seq_one_letter_code
_entity_poly.pdbx_strand_id
1 'polypeptide(L)' 'MAENKVQNYIETEKEREEGHLDTRTGNHDCDNKDEHLGCDMGVDVAG' A
#
# COMPACT_ATOMS: atom_id res chain seq x y z
N MET A 1 6.49 27.33 -13.48
CA MET A 1 5.55 27.19 -14.61
C MET A 1 4.53 26.15 -14.16
N ALA A 2 3.33 26.59 -13.76
CA ALA A 2 2.27 25.65 -13.40
C ALA A 2 1.59 25.23 -14.70
N GLU A 3 2.10 24.15 -15.28
CA GLU A 3 1.46 23.48 -16.41
C GLU A 3 0.02 23.12 -16.01
N ASN A 4 -0.93 23.30 -16.93
CA ASN A 4 -2.36 23.03 -16.72
C ASN A 4 -2.59 21.51 -16.60
N LYS A 5 -2.10 20.90 -15.52
CA LYS A 5 -2.19 19.46 -15.28
C LYS A 5 -3.60 19.17 -14.77
N VAL A 6 -4.46 18.71 -15.67
CA VAL A 6 -5.77 18.16 -15.32
C VAL A 6 -5.54 16.99 -14.37
N GLN A 7 -5.99 17.13 -13.12
CA GLN A 7 -5.97 16.03 -12.16
C GLN A 7 -7.21 15.18 -12.42
N ASN A 8 -6.99 13.99 -12.99
CA ASN A 8 -8.03 12.99 -13.10
C ASN A 8 -7.90 12.04 -11.89
N TYR A 9 -8.96 11.96 -11.09
CA TYR A 9 -9.02 11.12 -9.89
C TYR A 9 -9.73 9.79 -10.14
N ILE A 10 -10.00 9.47 -11.41
CA ILE A 10 -10.59 8.22 -11.86
C ILE A 10 -9.45 7.33 -12.33
N GLU A 11 -9.41 6.11 -11.81
CA GLU A 11 -8.46 5.08 -12.20
C GLU A 11 -8.54 4.80 -13.71
N THR A 12 -7.39 4.78 -14.38
CA THR A 12 -7.30 4.38 -15.79
C THR A 12 -7.37 2.86 -15.93
N GLU A 13 -7.73 2.38 -17.13
CA GLU A 13 -7.75 0.93 -17.43
C GLU A 13 -6.41 0.26 -17.09
N LYS A 14 -5.30 0.95 -17.38
CA LYS A 14 -3.95 0.47 -17.09
C LYS A 14 -3.67 0.37 -15.58
N GLU A 15 -4.03 1.39 -14.80
CA GLU A 15 -3.87 1.35 -13.33
C GLU A 15 -4.71 0.23 -12.72
N ARG A 16 -5.90 -0.02 -13.26
CA ARG A 16 -6.75 -1.14 -12.84
C ARG A 16 -6.14 -2.50 -13.16
N GLU A 17 -5.53 -2.65 -14.34
CA GLU A 17 -4.84 -3.87 -14.76
C GLU A 17 -3.57 -4.12 -13.93
N GLU A 18 -2.82 -3.07 -13.61
CA GLU A 18 -1.64 -3.13 -12.73
C GLU A 18 -2.03 -3.41 -11.27
N GLY A 19 -3.22 -2.96 -10.85
CA GLY A 19 -3.74 -3.14 -9.51
C GLY A 19 -3.05 -2.25 -8.47
N HIS A 20 -3.72 -2.04 -7.35
CA HIS A 20 -3.12 -1.34 -6.22
C HIS A 20 -2.36 -2.30 -5.31
N LEU A 21 -1.17 -1.89 -4.87
CA LEU A 21 -0.41 -2.63 -3.87
C LEU A 21 -1.19 -2.64 -2.55
N ASP A 22 -1.49 -3.83 -2.06
CA ASP A 22 -2.07 -4.01 -0.74
C ASP A 22 -0.99 -3.83 0.33
N THR A 23 -0.86 -2.59 0.81
CA THR A 23 0.09 -2.24 1.87
C THR A 23 -0.31 -2.83 3.23
N ARG A 24 -1.58 -3.21 3.43
CA ARG A 24 -2.05 -3.79 4.70
C ARG A 24 -1.57 -5.22 4.86
N THR A 25 -1.77 -6.05 3.84
CA THR A 25 -1.31 -7.45 3.88
C THR A 25 0.21 -7.53 3.98
N GLY A 26 0.93 -6.64 3.27
CA GLY A 26 2.39 -6.57 3.33
C GLY A 26 2.95 -6.22 4.72
N ASN A 27 2.23 -5.42 5.52
CA ASN A 27 2.65 -5.09 6.89
C ASN A 27 2.67 -6.31 7.83
N HIS A 28 1.91 -7.35 7.49
CA HIS A 28 1.90 -8.61 8.22
C HIS A 28 2.88 -9.65 7.65
N ASP A 29 3.66 -9.29 6.64
CA ASP A 29 4.67 -10.14 6.02
C ASP A 29 6.09 -9.64 6.35
N CYS A 30 6.72 -10.31 7.31
CA CYS A 30 8.06 -10.00 7.79
C CYS A 30 8.88 -11.29 7.92
N ASP A 31 10.19 -11.17 7.78
CA ASP A 31 11.11 -12.31 7.79
C ASP A 31 11.20 -13.01 9.16
N ASN A 32 10.94 -12.29 10.26
CA ASN A 32 11.01 -12.80 11.63
C ASN A 32 9.64 -12.72 12.31
N LYS A 33 8.65 -13.44 11.78
CA LYS A 33 7.35 -13.63 12.44
C LYS A 33 7.53 -14.40 13.73
N ASP A 34 7.21 -13.78 14.85
CA ASP A 34 7.05 -14.49 16.11
C ASP A 34 5.81 -15.40 16.03
N GLU A 35 5.93 -16.64 16.49
CA GLU A 35 4.86 -17.64 16.39
C GLU A 35 3.59 -17.23 17.18
N HIS A 36 3.75 -16.43 18.23
CA HIS A 36 2.66 -16.04 19.12
C HIS A 36 2.26 -14.57 18.95
N LEU A 37 3.18 -13.70 18.53
CA LEU A 37 2.97 -12.26 18.41
C LEU A 37 2.88 -11.77 16.97
N GLY A 38 3.27 -12.58 15.97
CA GLY A 38 3.28 -12.20 14.57
C GLY A 38 4.45 -11.27 14.23
N CYS A 39 4.25 -10.39 13.25
CA CYS A 39 5.25 -9.39 12.89
C CYS A 39 5.28 -8.24 13.89
N ASP A 40 6.48 -7.79 14.26
CA ASP A 40 6.64 -6.48 14.90
C ASP A 40 6.34 -5.40 13.86
N MET A 41 5.11 -4.90 13.88
CA MET A 41 4.60 -3.96 12.90
C MET A 41 5.13 -2.53 13.10
N GLY A 42 5.92 -2.28 14.14
CA GLY A 42 6.35 -0.93 14.50
C GLY A 42 5.18 0.00 14.85
N VAL A 43 5.48 1.13 15.50
CA VAL A 43 4.52 2.23 15.60
C VAL A 43 4.38 2.84 14.20
N ASP A 44 3.32 2.45 13.49
CA ASP A 44 2.57 3.20 12.46
C ASP A 44 1.85 2.30 11.42
N VAL A 45 1.44 1.07 11.79
CA VAL A 45 0.44 0.35 10.98
C VAL A 45 -0.95 0.85 11.34
N ALA A 46 -1.47 1.80 10.55
CA ALA A 46 -2.85 2.27 10.65
C ALA A 46 -3.81 1.12 10.31
N GLY A 47 -4.71 0.79 11.25
CA GLY A 47 -5.64 -0.36 11.19
C GLY A 47 -6.88 -0.16 10.33
#